data_AF-A0A970W246-F1
#
_entry.id   AF-A0A970W246-F1
#
_cell.length_a   1.000
_cell.length_b   1.000
_cell.length_c   1.000
_cell.angle_alpha   90.00
_cell.angle_beta   90.00
_cell.angle_gamma   90.00
#
_symmetry.space_group_name_H-M   'P 1'
#
loop_
_entity.id
_entity.type
_entity.pdbx_description
1 polymer ?
#
loop_
_entity_poly.entity_id
_entity_poly.type
_entity_poly.pdbx_seq_one_letter_code
_entity_poly.pdbx_strand_id
1 'polypeptide(L)'
;MLVGDPSTRAVYLMINGQKRLVPDTATLEVLGFALGEVRWLTHYALSRVATGPNLLPYKWGDLIQGEQGEGTFVLDGGKRWVSDEETLPALGWAERPTKRAASALLAVIPDGPDLALRNGDLIRCTETDCLYALSQGLHWFPDEKTLEAGGWDLAQVHDLSPRLLALVPEGDVMPSLYPGCLLGSADEEDERVYILDRGRRLIPDEETFAAYGWPESRIWRLPPELLAAIPERAALMPATRGENLFAYEYWGQCTWYVAERRVVPSWRDAKHWYADAARAGYAVGQLPLPGAILVYDGGQGRGSYGHVAYVETVYPDGSFVRADSNICGWECVRRRVTDLSQEVGVLGFVYWKYDD
;
A
#
# COMPACT_ATOMS: atom_id res chain seq x y z
N MET A 1 28.24 18.91 -23.85
CA MET A 1 29.47 19.48 -23.24
C MET A 1 29.14 20.84 -22.64
N LEU A 2 29.62 21.11 -21.42
CA LEU A 2 29.40 22.37 -20.73
C LEU A 2 30.64 23.28 -20.88
N VAL A 3 30.44 24.52 -21.32
CA VAL A 3 31.53 25.50 -21.55
C VAL A 3 31.20 26.85 -20.92
N GLY A 4 32.21 27.63 -20.54
CA GLY A 4 32.01 28.93 -19.91
C GLY A 4 32.93 30.01 -20.44
N ASP A 5 32.47 31.26 -20.40
CA ASP A 5 33.28 32.45 -20.72
C ASP A 5 33.77 33.10 -19.42
N PRO A 6 35.08 33.07 -19.10
CA PRO A 6 35.58 33.61 -17.83
C PRO A 6 35.43 35.13 -17.72
N SER A 7 35.28 35.85 -18.85
CA SER A 7 35.14 37.30 -18.87
C SER A 7 33.73 37.78 -18.49
N THR A 8 32.70 37.03 -18.88
CA THR A 8 31.29 37.35 -18.60
C THR A 8 30.68 36.47 -17.51
N ARG A 9 31.37 35.40 -17.12
CA ARG A 9 30.88 34.31 -16.26
C ARG A 9 29.67 33.55 -16.83
N ALA A 10 29.34 33.75 -18.11
CA ALA A 10 28.26 33.03 -18.76
C ALA A 10 28.63 31.55 -18.95
N VAL A 11 27.66 30.67 -18.72
CA VAL A 11 27.76 29.22 -18.92
C VAL A 11 26.86 28.81 -20.07
N TYR A 12 27.35 27.93 -20.95
CA TYR A 12 26.66 27.45 -22.12
C TYR A 12 26.67 25.93 -22.20
N LEU A 13 25.54 25.37 -22.61
CA LEU A 13 25.43 23.97 -22.99
C LEU A 13 25.60 23.83 -24.51
N MET A 14 26.50 22.94 -24.92
CA MET A 14 26.75 22.62 -26.33
C MET A 14 25.74 21.59 -26.82
N ILE A 15 24.87 21.99 -27.75
CA ILE A 15 23.80 21.16 -28.35
C ILE A 15 23.85 21.33 -29.87
N ASN A 16 23.99 20.22 -30.62
CA ASN A 16 24.10 20.21 -32.08
C ASN A 16 25.14 21.21 -32.64
N GLY A 17 26.30 21.32 -32.00
CA GLY A 17 27.37 22.23 -32.41
C GLY A 17 27.13 23.72 -32.11
N GLN A 18 26.00 24.07 -31.50
CA GLN A 18 25.68 25.43 -31.06
C GLN A 18 25.89 25.59 -29.55
N LYS A 19 26.34 26.77 -29.12
CA LYS A 19 26.33 27.15 -27.71
C LYS A 19 24.96 27.73 -27.37
N ARG A 20 24.34 27.25 -26.28
CA ARG A 20 23.06 27.73 -25.77
C ARG A 20 23.26 28.21 -24.34
N LEU A 21 22.90 29.46 -24.06
CA LEU A 21 23.09 30.05 -22.73
C LEU A 21 22.25 29.28 -21.70
N VAL A 22 22.87 28.90 -20.59
CA VAL A 22 22.17 28.39 -19.42
C VAL A 22 21.73 29.60 -18.58
N PRO A 23 20.43 29.78 -18.30
CA PRO A 23 19.91 31.03 -17.73
C PRO A 23 20.32 31.25 -16.27
N ASP A 24 20.49 30.17 -15.51
CA ASP A 24 20.83 30.22 -14.09
C ASP A 24 21.45 28.89 -13.60
N THR A 25 22.06 28.91 -12.43
CA THR A 25 22.67 27.73 -11.81
C THR A 25 21.62 26.67 -11.44
N ALA A 26 20.39 27.06 -11.10
CA ALA A 26 19.34 26.11 -10.76
C ALA A 26 18.97 25.21 -11.95
N THR A 27 18.86 25.81 -13.14
CA THR A 27 18.65 25.12 -14.41
C THR A 27 19.80 24.17 -14.70
N LEU A 28 21.04 24.61 -14.44
CA LEU A 28 22.22 23.76 -14.61
C LEU A 28 22.14 22.48 -13.75
N GLU A 29 21.86 22.65 -12.45
CA GLU A 29 21.76 21.56 -11.49
C GLU A 29 20.62 20.60 -11.82
N VAL A 30 19.44 21.13 -12.16
CA VAL A 30 18.24 20.34 -12.48
C VAL A 30 18.45 19.46 -13.71
N LEU A 31 19.20 19.95 -14.70
CA LEU A 31 19.58 19.18 -15.90
C LEU A 31 20.72 18.19 -15.64
N GLY A 32 21.19 18.04 -14.39
CA GLY A 32 22.20 17.05 -14.01
C GLY A 32 23.64 17.46 -14.28
N PHE A 33 23.90 18.76 -14.45
CA PHE A 33 25.25 19.27 -14.66
C PHE A 33 25.78 19.97 -13.41
N ALA A 34 27.07 19.84 -13.16
CA ALA A 34 27.74 20.54 -12.07
C ALA A 34 28.57 21.72 -12.59
N LEU A 35 28.62 22.82 -11.83
CA LEU A 35 29.51 23.96 -12.15
C LEU A 35 30.98 23.56 -12.27
N GLY A 36 31.41 22.51 -11.57
CA GLY A 36 32.77 21.95 -11.68
C GLY A 36 33.10 21.33 -13.03
N GLU A 37 32.10 21.00 -13.85
CA GLU A 37 32.27 20.41 -15.18
C GLU A 37 32.48 21.46 -16.27
N VAL A 38 32.28 22.75 -15.95
CA VAL A 38 32.39 23.85 -16.90
C VAL A 38 33.82 23.96 -17.42
N ARG A 39 33.98 23.73 -18.72
CA ARG A 39 35.24 24.01 -19.41
C ARG A 39 35.31 25.48 -19.78
N TRP A 40 36.14 26.24 -19.08
CA TRP A 40 36.34 27.65 -19.35
C TRP A 40 37.16 27.85 -20.63
N LEU A 41 36.55 28.46 -21.63
CA LEU A 41 37.15 28.75 -22.92
C LEU A 41 37.39 30.25 -23.07
N THR A 42 38.39 30.65 -23.86
CA THR A 42 38.61 32.06 -24.15
C THR A 42 37.40 32.65 -24.89
N HIS A 43 37.14 33.94 -24.68
CA HIS A 43 36.11 34.66 -25.43
C HIS A 43 36.25 34.47 -26.95
N TYR A 44 37.49 34.46 -27.45
CA TYR A 44 37.81 34.20 -28.85
C TYR A 44 37.43 32.80 -29.35
N ALA A 45 37.63 31.76 -28.53
CA ALA A 45 37.21 30.41 -28.89
C ALA A 45 35.68 30.29 -28.94
N LEU A 46 34.99 30.91 -27.98
CA LEU A 46 33.52 30.89 -27.92
C LEU A 46 32.86 31.73 -29.01
N SER A 47 33.51 32.80 -29.51
CA SER A 47 32.94 33.63 -30.58
C SER A 47 32.88 32.92 -31.94
N ARG A 48 33.66 31.84 -32.12
CA ARG A 48 33.63 30.98 -33.32
C ARG A 48 32.55 29.89 -33.28
N VAL A 49 31.92 29.70 -32.12
CA VAL A 49 30.83 28.73 -31.95
C VAL A 49 29.50 29.43 -32.20
N ALA A 50 28.68 28.87 -33.09
CA ALA A 50 27.37 29.41 -33.40
C ALA A 50 26.48 29.48 -32.14
N THR A 51 25.80 30.61 -31.94
CA THR A 51 24.87 30.78 -30.83
C THR A 51 23.50 30.25 -31.23
N GLY A 52 23.00 29.26 -30.50
CA GLY A 52 21.62 28.78 -30.61
C GLY A 52 20.69 29.53 -29.66
N PRO A 53 19.39 29.20 -29.67
CA PRO A 53 18.44 29.71 -28.68
C PRO A 53 18.90 29.41 -27.26
N ASN A 54 18.70 30.37 -26.34
CA ASN A 54 18.97 30.16 -24.92
C ASN A 54 18.11 29.00 -24.38
N LEU A 55 18.62 28.30 -23.37
CA LEU A 55 17.81 27.32 -22.67
C LEU A 55 16.69 28.02 -21.89
N LEU A 56 15.56 27.35 -21.79
CA LEU A 56 14.50 27.76 -20.87
C LEU A 56 14.99 27.58 -19.42
N PRO A 57 14.46 28.35 -18.46
CA PRO A 57 14.67 28.07 -17.06
C PRO A 57 13.95 26.76 -16.68
N TYR A 58 14.65 25.88 -15.97
CA TYR A 58 14.12 24.62 -15.45
C TYR A 58 14.26 24.55 -13.93
N LYS A 59 13.30 23.86 -13.30
CA LYS A 59 13.23 23.63 -11.85
C LYS A 59 13.11 22.13 -11.58
N TRP A 60 13.48 21.73 -10.36
CA TRP A 60 13.28 20.35 -9.89
C TRP A 60 11.81 19.94 -10.07
N GLY A 61 11.61 18.73 -10.55
CA GLY A 61 10.31 18.14 -10.89
C GLY A 61 9.62 18.72 -12.11
N ASP A 62 10.24 19.62 -12.87
CA ASP A 62 9.66 20.05 -14.15
C ASP A 62 9.46 18.83 -15.07
N LEU A 63 8.27 18.75 -15.68
CA LEU A 63 7.97 17.79 -16.72
C LEU A 63 8.43 18.33 -18.06
N ILE A 64 9.16 17.52 -18.81
CA ILE A 64 9.54 17.81 -20.19
C ILE A 64 9.06 16.71 -21.14
N GLN A 65 8.53 17.10 -22.29
CA GLN A 65 8.08 16.16 -23.32
C GLN A 65 8.89 16.33 -24.59
N GLY A 66 9.36 15.21 -25.12
CA GLY A 66 10.08 15.16 -26.39
C GLY A 66 9.24 15.63 -27.55
N GLU A 67 9.84 16.45 -28.42
CA GLU A 67 9.14 17.02 -29.57
C GLU A 67 8.79 16.01 -30.66
N GLN A 68 9.48 14.86 -30.71
CA GLN A 68 9.35 13.82 -31.74
C GLN A 68 8.74 12.51 -31.19
N GLY A 69 8.09 12.57 -30.03
CA GLY A 69 7.41 11.41 -29.43
C GLY A 69 8.31 10.56 -28.51
N GLU A 70 9.41 11.10 -28.01
CA GLU A 70 10.35 10.42 -27.10
C GLU A 70 9.79 10.19 -25.68
N GLY A 71 8.56 10.63 -25.40
CA GLY A 71 7.89 10.49 -24.12
C GLY A 71 8.03 11.71 -23.19
N THR A 72 7.56 11.53 -21.96
CA THR A 72 7.59 12.53 -20.90
C THR A 72 8.65 12.17 -19.87
N PHE A 73 9.40 13.15 -19.40
CA PHE A 73 10.47 12.98 -18.43
C PHE A 73 10.30 13.94 -17.26
N VAL A 74 10.67 13.49 -16.07
CA VAL A 74 10.82 14.34 -14.87
C VAL A 74 12.27 14.79 -14.78
N LEU A 75 12.48 16.07 -14.48
CA LEU A 75 13.82 16.61 -14.21
C LEU A 75 14.14 16.57 -12.72
N ASP A 76 15.12 15.76 -12.32
CA ASP A 76 15.54 15.58 -10.93
C ASP A 76 17.06 15.45 -10.76
N GLY A 77 17.81 16.31 -11.44
CA GLY A 77 19.28 16.21 -11.51
C GLY A 77 19.74 15.36 -12.70
N GLY A 78 18.96 15.40 -13.77
CA GLY A 78 18.98 14.49 -14.90
C GLY A 78 17.56 14.39 -15.46
N LYS A 79 17.31 13.44 -16.36
CA LYS A 79 15.96 13.11 -16.84
C LYS A 79 15.61 11.69 -16.46
N ARG A 80 14.43 11.49 -15.87
CA ARG A 80 13.86 10.16 -15.61
C ARG A 80 12.66 9.96 -16.50
N TRP A 81 12.64 8.87 -17.25
CA TRP A 81 11.52 8.58 -18.14
C TRP A 81 10.30 8.18 -17.33
N VAL A 82 9.17 8.83 -17.60
CA VAL A 82 7.86 8.42 -17.09
C VAL A 82 7.31 7.37 -18.06
N SER A 83 7.41 6.10 -17.68
CA SER A 83 7.19 4.97 -18.58
C SER A 83 5.72 4.63 -18.82
N ASP A 84 4.82 5.18 -18.01
CA ASP A 84 3.39 4.85 -18.01
C ASP A 84 2.52 6.06 -17.68
N GLU A 85 1.22 5.93 -17.91
CA GLU A 85 0.23 6.98 -17.66
C GLU A 85 -0.24 7.02 -16.20
N GLU A 86 0.14 6.03 -15.37
CA GLU A 86 -0.32 5.90 -13.97
C GLU A 86 0.55 6.72 -13.02
N THR A 87 1.84 6.87 -13.33
CA THR A 87 2.85 7.53 -12.50
C THR A 87 2.49 8.97 -12.15
N LEU A 88 2.07 9.78 -13.13
CA LEU A 88 1.74 11.18 -12.86
C LEU A 88 0.50 11.34 -11.97
N PRO A 89 -0.64 10.67 -12.24
CA PRO A 89 -1.75 10.61 -11.31
C PRO A 89 -1.35 10.13 -9.91
N ALA A 90 -0.51 9.09 -9.79
CA ALA A 90 -0.08 8.57 -8.49
C ALA A 90 0.72 9.58 -7.67
N LEU A 91 1.55 10.39 -8.33
CA LEU A 91 2.28 11.50 -7.71
C LEU A 91 1.40 12.75 -7.45
N GLY A 92 0.10 12.72 -7.79
CA GLY A 92 -0.76 13.90 -7.72
C GLY A 92 -0.40 14.97 -8.77
N TRP A 93 0.22 14.57 -9.88
CA TRP A 93 0.77 15.44 -10.93
C TRP A 93 0.03 15.33 -12.27
N ALA A 94 -1.19 14.78 -12.29
CA ALA A 94 -1.98 14.61 -13.52
C ALA A 94 -2.13 15.92 -14.32
N GLU A 95 -2.28 17.05 -13.63
CA GLU A 95 -2.43 18.38 -14.24
C GLU A 95 -1.12 19.20 -14.29
N ARG A 96 0.02 18.58 -13.95
CA ARG A 96 1.30 19.30 -13.86
C ARG A 96 1.73 19.77 -15.26
N PRO A 97 2.08 21.06 -15.43
CA PRO A 97 2.41 21.60 -16.73
C PRO A 97 3.68 20.94 -17.29
N THR A 98 3.61 20.59 -18.58
CA THR A 98 4.71 19.94 -19.30
C THR A 98 5.32 20.87 -20.34
N LYS A 99 6.64 21.07 -20.29
CA LYS A 99 7.38 21.88 -21.26
C LYS A 99 7.81 21.03 -22.45
N ARG A 100 7.78 21.60 -23.66
CA ARG A 100 8.35 20.93 -24.84
C ARG A 100 9.88 21.02 -24.82
N ALA A 101 10.55 19.93 -25.17
CA ALA A 101 12.00 19.86 -25.27
C ALA A 101 12.42 19.24 -26.60
N ALA A 102 13.33 19.92 -27.29
CA ALA A 102 13.93 19.40 -28.52
C ALA A 102 14.72 18.11 -28.25
N SER A 103 14.67 17.16 -29.18
CA SER A 103 15.38 15.87 -29.10
C SER A 103 16.87 16.01 -28.78
N ALA A 104 17.50 17.05 -29.33
CA ALA A 104 18.91 17.33 -29.10
C ALA A 104 19.24 17.80 -27.68
N LEU A 105 18.27 18.43 -26.99
CA LEU A 105 18.40 18.77 -25.57
C LEU A 105 18.23 17.49 -24.72
N LEU A 106 17.21 16.68 -25.01
CA LEU A 106 17.00 15.41 -24.31
C LEU A 106 18.22 14.50 -24.39
N ALA A 107 18.85 14.41 -25.55
CA ALA A 107 20.02 13.58 -25.79
C ALA A 107 21.27 13.99 -24.98
N VAL A 108 21.33 15.21 -24.45
CA VAL A 108 22.49 15.67 -23.66
C VAL A 108 22.25 15.67 -22.16
N ILE A 109 20.99 15.66 -21.70
CA ILE A 109 20.66 15.56 -20.28
C ILE A 109 20.95 14.13 -19.82
N PRO A 110 21.68 13.90 -18.72
CA PRO A 110 21.95 12.55 -18.20
C PRO A 110 20.66 11.78 -17.88
N ASP A 111 20.63 10.49 -18.20
CA ASP A 111 19.53 9.60 -17.84
C ASP A 111 19.64 9.17 -16.37
N GLY A 112 18.54 9.31 -15.63
CA GLY A 112 18.30 8.66 -14.35
C GLY A 112 17.51 7.36 -14.54
N PRO A 113 17.27 6.59 -13.47
CA PRO A 113 16.42 5.41 -13.55
C PRO A 113 15.00 5.79 -13.98
N ASP A 114 14.30 4.90 -14.68
CA ASP A 114 12.90 5.14 -15.05
C ASP A 114 12.04 5.38 -13.81
N LEU A 115 10.95 6.12 -14.00
CA LEU A 115 9.96 6.40 -12.98
C LEU A 115 8.65 5.72 -13.41
N ALA A 116 8.42 4.54 -12.83
CA ALA A 116 7.19 3.78 -12.92
C ALA A 116 6.62 3.66 -11.51
N LEU A 117 5.58 4.41 -11.22
CA LEU A 117 4.93 4.46 -9.90
C LEU A 117 3.42 4.30 -10.04
N ARG A 118 2.79 3.73 -9.01
CA ARG A 118 1.35 3.45 -8.96
C ARG A 118 0.79 3.80 -7.60
N ASN A 119 -0.53 4.02 -7.56
CA ASN A 119 -1.23 4.07 -6.28
C ASN A 119 -1.05 2.73 -5.57
N GLY A 120 -0.62 2.77 -4.31
CA GLY A 120 -0.28 1.61 -3.51
C GLY A 120 1.21 1.36 -3.34
N ASP A 121 2.07 2.03 -4.12
CA ASP A 121 3.52 1.85 -4.01
C ASP A 121 4.06 2.42 -2.70
N LEU A 122 5.14 1.80 -2.21
CA LEU A 122 5.87 2.24 -1.04
C LEU A 122 7.03 3.14 -1.45
N ILE A 123 7.06 4.36 -0.92
CA ILE A 123 8.10 5.35 -1.22
C ILE A 123 8.99 5.53 0.01
N ARG A 124 10.31 5.54 -0.20
CA ARG A 124 11.30 5.88 0.83
C ARG A 124 12.06 7.14 0.47
N CYS A 125 12.20 8.02 1.47
CA CYS A 125 13.12 9.14 1.41
C CYS A 125 14.56 8.66 1.60
N THR A 126 15.42 8.86 0.60
CA THR A 126 16.81 8.36 0.61
C THR A 126 17.71 8.96 1.70
N GLU A 127 17.31 10.07 2.32
CA GLU A 127 18.11 10.73 3.38
C GLU A 127 17.58 10.50 4.80
N THR A 128 16.28 10.26 4.95
CA THR A 128 15.64 10.13 6.29
C THR A 128 15.14 8.73 6.58
N ASP A 129 15.12 7.84 5.58
CA ASP A 129 14.50 6.50 5.63
C ASP A 129 13.00 6.52 5.99
N CYS A 130 12.34 7.69 5.94
CA CYS A 130 10.90 7.79 6.14
C CYS A 130 10.15 7.08 5.00
N LEU A 131 9.15 6.29 5.38
CA LEU A 131 8.27 5.56 4.46
C LEU A 131 6.93 6.27 4.27
N TYR A 132 6.43 6.22 3.04
CA TYR A 132 5.16 6.80 2.63
C TYR A 132 4.42 5.83 1.71
N ALA A 133 3.09 5.74 1.83
CA ALA A 133 2.26 5.13 0.81
C ALA A 133 1.97 6.17 -0.27
N LEU A 134 2.11 5.79 -1.54
CA LEU A 134 1.77 6.66 -2.66
C LEU A 134 0.32 6.45 -3.06
N SER A 135 -0.48 7.51 -3.06
CA SER A 135 -1.83 7.49 -3.64
C SER A 135 -2.30 8.91 -3.94
N GLN A 136 -2.12 9.38 -5.17
CA GLN A 136 -2.35 10.78 -5.55
C GLN A 136 -1.60 11.81 -4.66
N GLY A 137 -0.48 11.40 -4.06
CA GLY A 137 0.20 12.13 -2.99
C GLY A 137 0.95 11.18 -2.06
N LEU A 138 1.72 11.73 -1.13
CA LEU A 138 2.45 10.97 -0.11
C LEU A 138 1.66 10.90 1.19
N HIS A 139 1.43 9.68 1.68
CA HIS A 139 0.77 9.42 2.95
C HIS A 139 1.76 8.79 3.93
N TRP A 140 2.05 9.50 5.02
CA TRP A 140 3.01 9.01 6.02
C TRP A 140 2.42 7.86 6.85
N PHE A 141 3.27 6.89 7.22
CA PHE A 141 2.89 5.78 8.08
C PHE A 141 3.08 6.11 9.56
N PRO A 142 2.06 5.92 10.41
CA PRO A 142 2.15 6.21 11.84
C PRO A 142 2.97 5.18 12.62
N ASP A 143 2.99 3.93 12.15
CA ASP A 143 3.60 2.80 12.82
C ASP A 143 3.89 1.65 11.85
N GLU A 144 4.79 0.75 12.27
CA GLU A 144 5.17 -0.45 11.52
C GLU A 144 4.03 -1.47 11.40
N LYS A 145 3.10 -1.49 12.36
CA LYS A 145 1.95 -2.41 12.34
C LYS A 145 1.03 -2.13 11.15
N THR A 146 0.87 -0.86 10.80
CA THR A 146 0.08 -0.44 9.64
C THR A 146 0.68 -1.00 8.34
N LEU A 147 2.00 -0.92 8.19
CA LEU A 147 2.74 -1.51 7.06
C LEU A 147 2.50 -3.03 6.97
N GLU A 148 2.62 -3.74 8.09
CA GLU A 148 2.39 -5.19 8.15
C GLU A 148 0.94 -5.56 7.83
N ALA A 149 -0.03 -4.86 8.43
CA ALA A 149 -1.44 -5.12 8.26
C ALA A 149 -1.92 -4.90 6.82
N GLY A 150 -1.47 -3.82 6.18
CA GLY A 150 -1.75 -3.54 4.77
C GLY A 150 -0.89 -4.33 3.80
N GLY A 151 0.09 -5.10 4.28
CA GLY A 151 0.86 -6.02 3.45
C GLY A 151 1.69 -5.34 2.36
N TRP A 152 2.21 -4.14 2.63
CA TRP A 152 3.22 -3.51 1.78
C TRP A 152 4.52 -4.32 1.82
N ASP A 153 5.12 -4.54 0.66
CA ASP A 153 6.37 -5.27 0.54
C ASP A 153 7.56 -4.30 0.58
N LEU A 154 8.36 -4.37 1.65
CA LEU A 154 9.57 -3.56 1.79
C LEU A 154 10.61 -3.84 0.69
N ALA A 155 10.52 -4.99 0.00
CA ALA A 155 11.39 -5.29 -1.14
C ALA A 155 11.00 -4.52 -2.42
N GLN A 156 9.79 -3.95 -2.47
CA GLN A 156 9.27 -3.17 -3.60
C GLN A 156 9.27 -1.66 -3.32
N VAL A 157 10.16 -1.21 -2.42
CA VAL A 157 10.27 0.21 -2.08
C VAL A 157 10.93 1.01 -3.21
N HIS A 158 10.33 2.16 -3.54
CA HIS A 158 10.88 3.11 -4.50
C HIS A 158 11.58 4.24 -3.75
N ASP A 159 12.87 4.41 -4.05
CA ASP A 159 13.70 5.46 -3.45
C ASP A 159 13.56 6.77 -4.24
N LEU A 160 13.15 7.83 -3.56
CA LEU A 160 13.08 9.18 -4.11
C LEU A 160 13.93 10.15 -3.27
N SER A 161 14.59 11.09 -3.97
CA SER A 161 15.36 12.14 -3.30
C SER A 161 14.45 13.11 -2.53
N PRO A 162 14.93 13.75 -1.44
CA PRO A 162 14.10 14.70 -0.70
C PRO A 162 13.61 15.88 -1.53
N ARG A 163 14.40 16.32 -2.52
CA ARG A 163 14.01 17.42 -3.42
C ARG A 163 12.83 17.05 -4.31
N LEU A 164 12.78 15.80 -4.78
CA LEU A 164 11.67 15.31 -5.58
C LEU A 164 10.43 15.05 -4.72
N LEU A 165 10.62 14.44 -3.53
CA LEU A 165 9.55 14.21 -2.56
C LEU A 165 8.86 15.49 -2.13
N ALA A 166 9.61 16.56 -1.88
CA ALA A 166 9.06 17.87 -1.51
C ALA A 166 8.14 18.51 -2.56
N LEU A 167 8.04 17.94 -3.77
CA LEU A 167 7.17 18.38 -4.85
C LEU A 167 5.94 17.49 -5.03
N VAL A 168 5.90 16.34 -4.38
CA VAL A 168 4.72 15.47 -4.34
C VAL A 168 3.79 16.04 -3.27
N PRO A 169 2.49 16.22 -3.54
CA PRO A 169 1.55 16.70 -2.53
C PRO A 169 1.56 15.78 -1.31
N GLU A 170 1.57 16.38 -0.11
CA GLU A 170 1.32 15.64 1.11
C GLU A 170 -0.17 15.36 1.23
N GLY A 171 -0.53 14.09 1.43
CA GLY A 171 -1.88 13.67 1.75
C GLY A 171 -2.04 13.43 3.25
N ASP A 172 -3.23 12.95 3.62
CA ASP A 172 -3.51 12.59 5.01
C ASP A 172 -2.58 11.48 5.52
N VAL A 173 -2.35 11.47 6.83
CA VAL A 173 -1.58 10.41 7.50
C VAL A 173 -2.39 9.12 7.47
N MET A 174 -1.74 7.99 7.16
CA MET A 174 -2.37 6.68 7.28
C MET A 174 -2.87 6.48 8.72
N PRO A 175 -4.09 5.99 8.94
CA PRO A 175 -4.52 5.61 10.29
C PRO A 175 -3.70 4.42 10.79
N SER A 176 -3.60 4.25 12.10
CA SER A 176 -3.05 3.03 12.70
C SER A 176 -3.97 1.84 12.38
N LEU A 177 -3.56 1.02 11.42
CA LEU A 177 -4.30 -0.18 11.00
C LEU A 177 -3.75 -1.43 11.69
N TYR A 178 -4.61 -2.43 11.85
CA TYR A 178 -4.25 -3.73 12.37
C TYR A 178 -4.97 -4.84 11.59
N PRO A 179 -4.43 -6.07 11.57
CA PRO A 179 -5.07 -7.19 10.88
C PRO A 179 -6.52 -7.37 11.35
N GLY A 180 -7.44 -7.44 10.39
CA GLY A 180 -8.85 -7.65 10.61
C GLY A 180 -9.69 -6.37 10.71
N CYS A 181 -9.10 -5.18 10.52
CA CYS A 181 -9.87 -3.97 10.28
C CYS A 181 -10.86 -4.20 9.11
N LEU A 182 -12.12 -3.83 9.33
CA LEU A 182 -13.09 -3.69 8.25
C LEU A 182 -12.97 -2.26 7.72
N LEU A 183 -12.74 -2.12 6.43
CA LEU A 183 -12.48 -0.85 5.77
C LEU A 183 -13.54 -0.58 4.72
N GLY A 184 -13.92 0.67 4.55
CA GLY A 184 -14.78 1.12 3.46
C GLY A 184 -14.38 2.53 3.03
N SER A 185 -14.84 2.95 1.87
CA SER A 185 -14.65 4.34 1.43
C SER A 185 -15.51 5.27 2.26
N ALA A 186 -15.01 6.47 2.53
CA ALA A 186 -15.77 7.60 3.07
C ALA A 186 -16.62 8.29 1.99
N ASP A 187 -16.37 7.99 0.70
CA ASP A 187 -17.27 8.34 -0.39
C ASP A 187 -18.52 7.46 -0.31
N GLU A 188 -19.69 8.08 -0.18
CA GLU A 188 -20.98 7.41 -0.05
C GLU A 188 -21.39 6.68 -1.35
N GLU A 189 -20.81 7.02 -2.50
CA GLU A 189 -21.05 6.29 -3.76
C GLU A 189 -20.29 4.95 -3.83
N ASP A 190 -19.28 4.76 -2.97
CA ASP A 190 -18.50 3.52 -2.89
C ASP A 190 -18.87 2.69 -1.66
N GLU A 191 -19.84 1.80 -1.86
CA GLU A 191 -20.37 0.90 -0.82
C GLU A 191 -19.45 -0.31 -0.55
N ARG A 192 -18.33 -0.47 -1.26
CA ARG A 192 -17.45 -1.65 -1.10
C ARG A 192 -16.87 -1.70 0.31
N VAL A 193 -16.84 -2.92 0.85
CA VAL A 193 -16.26 -3.21 2.15
C VAL A 193 -15.11 -4.19 1.98
N TYR A 194 -14.04 -3.96 2.71
CA TYR A 194 -12.83 -4.77 2.67
C TYR A 194 -12.51 -5.27 4.06
N ILE A 195 -11.92 -6.46 4.15
CA ILE A 195 -11.22 -6.91 5.35
C ILE A 195 -9.72 -6.80 5.13
N LEU A 196 -9.01 -6.31 6.15
CA LEU A 196 -7.57 -6.16 6.11
C LEU A 196 -6.88 -7.46 6.54
N ASP A 197 -6.35 -8.23 5.59
CA ASP A 197 -5.47 -9.39 5.83
C ASP A 197 -4.30 -9.33 4.84
N ARG A 198 -3.21 -8.67 5.29
CA ARG A 198 -1.98 -8.43 4.51
C ARG A 198 -2.28 -7.72 3.19
N GLY A 199 -3.13 -6.70 3.30
CA GLY A 199 -3.76 -5.99 2.18
C GLY A 199 -5.28 -5.98 2.28
N ARG A 200 -5.90 -5.07 1.53
CA ARG A 200 -7.35 -4.96 1.48
C ARG A 200 -7.91 -6.10 0.62
N ARG A 201 -8.90 -6.80 1.15
CA ARG A 201 -9.57 -7.90 0.44
C ARG A 201 -11.05 -7.61 0.37
N LEU A 202 -11.56 -7.51 -0.86
CA LEU A 202 -12.97 -7.19 -1.09
C LEU A 202 -13.86 -8.27 -0.46
N ILE A 203 -14.87 -7.81 0.27
CA ILE A 203 -16.00 -8.63 0.68
C ILE A 203 -17.04 -8.47 -0.44
N PRO A 204 -17.34 -9.55 -1.20
CA PRO A 204 -17.99 -9.43 -2.51
C PRO A 204 -19.44 -8.92 -2.46
N ASP A 205 -20.13 -9.16 -1.34
CA ASP A 205 -21.54 -8.82 -1.16
C ASP A 205 -21.94 -8.75 0.32
N GLU A 206 -23.09 -8.14 0.59
CA GLU A 206 -23.68 -8.00 1.93
C GLU A 206 -24.00 -9.36 2.55
N GLU A 207 -24.41 -10.34 1.73
CA GLU A 207 -24.73 -11.68 2.19
C GLU A 207 -23.51 -12.37 2.79
N THR A 208 -22.34 -12.25 2.15
CA THR A 208 -21.06 -12.74 2.63
C THR A 208 -20.63 -11.99 3.89
N PHE A 209 -20.82 -10.68 3.92
CA PHE A 209 -20.53 -9.87 5.10
C PHE A 209 -21.31 -10.36 6.33
N ALA A 210 -22.62 -10.58 6.15
CA ALA A 210 -23.51 -11.11 7.18
C ALA A 210 -23.20 -12.58 7.52
N ALA A 211 -22.83 -13.40 6.54
CA ALA A 211 -22.52 -14.81 6.72
C ALA A 211 -21.29 -15.07 7.60
N TYR A 212 -20.40 -14.09 7.74
CA TYR A 212 -19.26 -14.15 8.67
C TYR A 212 -19.49 -13.39 9.99
N GLY A 213 -20.67 -12.80 10.19
CA GLY A 213 -21.08 -12.22 11.46
C GLY A 213 -20.42 -10.87 11.77
N TRP A 214 -20.02 -10.13 10.75
CA TRP A 214 -19.46 -8.79 10.93
C TRP A 214 -20.55 -7.74 11.14
N PRO A 215 -20.37 -6.79 12.08
CA PRO A 215 -21.26 -5.66 12.23
C PRO A 215 -20.78 -4.43 11.43
N GLU A 216 -21.71 -3.75 10.73
CA GLU A 216 -21.41 -2.53 9.97
C GLU A 216 -20.79 -1.41 10.80
N SER A 217 -21.15 -1.32 12.08
CA SER A 217 -20.64 -0.31 13.02
C SER A 217 -19.12 -0.37 13.25
N ARG A 218 -18.45 -1.37 12.67
CA ARG A 218 -16.99 -1.54 12.73
C ARG A 218 -16.27 -1.23 11.43
N ILE A 219 -17.00 -0.86 10.38
CA ILE A 219 -16.37 -0.43 9.14
C ILE A 219 -15.75 0.94 9.37
N TRP A 220 -14.42 1.01 9.29
CA TRP A 220 -13.68 2.25 9.30
C TRP A 220 -13.75 2.87 7.90
N ARG A 221 -14.32 4.07 7.84
CA ARG A 221 -14.51 4.83 6.60
C ARG A 221 -13.26 5.69 6.36
N LEU A 222 -12.53 5.39 5.30
CA LEU A 222 -11.29 6.07 4.94
C LEU A 222 -11.50 6.95 3.71
N PRO A 223 -10.81 8.09 3.59
CA PRO A 223 -10.68 8.80 2.32
C PRO A 223 -10.32 7.83 1.18
N PRO A 224 -10.92 7.97 -0.02
CA PRO A 224 -10.70 7.05 -1.14
C PRO A 224 -9.23 6.85 -1.49
N GLU A 225 -8.42 7.90 -1.40
CA GLU A 225 -6.98 7.88 -1.62
C GLU A 225 -6.23 7.01 -0.61
N LEU A 226 -6.55 7.09 0.69
CA LEU A 226 -5.96 6.24 1.72
C LEU A 226 -6.38 4.78 1.56
N LEU A 227 -7.64 4.54 1.20
CA LEU A 227 -8.12 3.20 0.91
C LEU A 227 -7.43 2.61 -0.33
N ALA A 228 -7.22 3.42 -1.37
CA ALA A 228 -6.50 3.07 -2.60
C ALA A 228 -5.00 2.86 -2.39
N ALA A 229 -4.41 3.48 -1.38
CA ALA A 229 -3.02 3.28 -1.01
C ALA A 229 -2.75 1.87 -0.45
N ILE A 230 -3.77 1.18 0.08
CA ILE A 230 -3.61 -0.16 0.66
C ILE A 230 -3.56 -1.20 -0.47
N PRO A 231 -2.51 -2.05 -0.54
CA PRO A 231 -2.37 -3.10 -1.54
C PRO A 231 -3.61 -3.99 -1.61
N GLU A 232 -4.13 -4.15 -2.82
CA GLU A 232 -5.26 -5.04 -3.07
C GLU A 232 -4.80 -6.50 -3.16
N ARG A 233 -5.59 -7.38 -2.56
CA ARG A 233 -5.39 -8.83 -2.57
C ARG A 233 -6.67 -9.51 -3.01
N ALA A 234 -6.55 -10.80 -3.32
CA ALA A 234 -7.69 -11.62 -3.70
C ALA A 234 -8.89 -11.42 -2.76
N ALA A 235 -10.05 -11.20 -3.38
CA ALA A 235 -11.34 -11.03 -2.71
C ALA A 235 -11.72 -12.28 -1.92
N LEU A 236 -12.72 -12.15 -1.06
CA LEU A 236 -13.35 -13.30 -0.42
C LEU A 236 -14.21 -14.06 -1.43
N MET A 237 -14.24 -15.39 -1.33
CA MET A 237 -15.26 -16.15 -2.04
C MET A 237 -16.64 -15.81 -1.44
N PRO A 238 -17.69 -15.65 -2.26
CA PRO A 238 -19.05 -15.48 -1.80
C PRO A 238 -19.47 -16.60 -0.83
N ALA A 239 -20.20 -16.23 0.21
CA ALA A 239 -20.67 -17.16 1.21
C ALA A 239 -22.10 -16.85 1.66
N THR A 240 -22.97 -17.85 1.57
CA THR A 240 -24.33 -17.80 2.08
C THR A 240 -24.42 -18.54 3.40
N ARG A 241 -25.12 -17.96 4.37
CA ARG A 241 -25.47 -18.66 5.61
C ARG A 241 -26.68 -19.57 5.39
N GLY A 242 -26.47 -20.87 5.43
CA GLY A 242 -27.53 -21.88 5.49
C GLY A 242 -28.03 -22.14 6.92
N GLU A 243 -28.89 -23.15 7.09
CA GLU A 243 -29.26 -23.65 8.42
C GLU A 243 -28.01 -24.08 9.20
N ASN A 244 -27.98 -23.79 10.50
CA ASN A 244 -26.89 -24.25 11.35
C ASN A 244 -26.97 -25.77 11.49
N LEU A 245 -26.03 -26.47 10.83
CA LEU A 245 -25.95 -27.92 10.79
C LEU A 245 -25.74 -28.58 12.16
N PHE A 246 -25.39 -27.79 13.19
CA PHE A 246 -25.24 -28.23 14.58
C PHE A 246 -26.45 -27.91 15.47
N ALA A 247 -27.45 -27.16 14.97
CA ALA A 247 -28.51 -26.56 15.78
C ALA A 247 -29.46 -27.53 16.48
N TYR A 248 -29.64 -28.75 15.96
CA TYR A 248 -30.57 -29.71 16.54
C TYR A 248 -29.92 -30.74 17.47
N GLU A 249 -28.72 -31.23 17.17
CA GLU A 249 -28.07 -32.29 17.97
C GLU A 249 -27.06 -31.77 19.00
N TYR A 250 -26.52 -30.56 18.80
CA TYR A 250 -25.39 -30.04 19.59
C TYR A 250 -25.67 -28.66 20.17
N TRP A 251 -26.95 -28.30 20.35
CA TRP A 251 -27.35 -27.06 20.99
C TRP A 251 -26.55 -26.81 22.29
N GLY A 252 -26.15 -25.57 22.54
CA GLY A 252 -25.38 -25.21 23.73
C GLY A 252 -23.89 -25.60 23.71
N GLN A 253 -23.42 -26.38 22.73
CA GLN A 253 -22.00 -26.70 22.53
C GLN A 253 -21.19 -25.54 21.95
N CYS A 254 -19.86 -25.61 22.06
CA CYS A 254 -18.96 -24.61 21.49
C CYS A 254 -19.04 -24.55 19.96
N THR A 255 -19.13 -25.71 19.29
CA THR A 255 -19.28 -25.82 17.83
C THR A 255 -20.59 -25.21 17.33
N TRP A 256 -21.69 -25.49 18.03
CA TRP A 256 -22.99 -24.87 17.76
C TRP A 256 -22.95 -23.35 17.88
N TYR A 257 -22.35 -22.83 18.97
CA TYR A 257 -22.27 -21.40 19.23
C TYR A 257 -21.51 -20.63 18.14
N VAL A 258 -20.43 -21.23 17.62
CA VAL A 258 -19.66 -20.66 16.50
C VAL A 258 -20.48 -20.71 15.20
N ALA A 259 -21.15 -21.83 14.92
CA ALA A 259 -21.98 -21.99 13.73
C ALA A 259 -23.21 -21.06 13.70
N GLU A 260 -23.67 -20.59 14.86
CA GLU A 260 -24.69 -19.54 14.97
C GLU A 260 -24.18 -18.13 14.60
N ARG A 261 -22.87 -17.93 14.50
CA ARG A 261 -22.27 -16.61 14.23
C ARG A 261 -21.71 -16.49 12.84
N ARG A 262 -21.24 -17.59 12.28
CA ARG A 262 -20.69 -17.61 10.94
C ARG A 262 -20.87 -18.94 10.26
N VAL A 263 -20.83 -18.90 8.93
CA VAL A 263 -20.79 -20.09 8.09
C VAL A 263 -19.58 -20.97 8.45
N VAL A 264 -19.89 -22.22 8.76
CA VAL A 264 -18.94 -23.30 9.01
C VAL A 264 -19.51 -24.59 8.43
N PRO A 265 -18.71 -25.40 7.74
CA PRO A 265 -19.07 -26.78 7.43
C PRO A 265 -19.27 -27.59 8.72
N SER A 266 -19.95 -28.73 8.61
CA SER A 266 -20.05 -29.69 9.70
C SER A 266 -18.73 -30.45 9.87
N TRP A 267 -17.80 -29.83 10.60
CA TRP A 267 -16.56 -30.47 11.03
C TRP A 267 -16.80 -31.28 12.32
N ARG A 268 -15.98 -32.32 12.56
CA ARG A 268 -16.12 -33.27 13.69
C ARG A 268 -15.80 -32.57 15.03
N ASP A 269 -15.13 -33.26 15.95
CA ASP A 269 -14.67 -32.63 17.20
C ASP A 269 -13.86 -31.36 16.93
N ALA A 270 -14.03 -30.36 17.81
CA ALA A 270 -13.43 -29.03 17.72
C ALA A 270 -11.92 -29.06 17.38
N LYS A 271 -11.14 -29.96 17.99
CA LYS A 271 -9.69 -30.09 17.73
C LYS A 271 -9.32 -30.38 16.26
N HIS A 272 -10.25 -30.90 15.45
CA HIS A 272 -10.00 -31.20 14.04
C HIS A 272 -10.28 -30.00 13.13
N TRP A 273 -11.00 -28.98 13.61
CA TRP A 273 -11.53 -27.89 12.78
C TRP A 273 -10.42 -27.13 12.06
N TYR A 274 -9.26 -26.90 12.68
CA TYR A 274 -8.14 -26.21 12.04
C TYR A 274 -7.64 -26.95 10.78
N ALA A 275 -7.38 -28.26 10.90
CA ALA A 275 -6.90 -29.07 9.79
C ALA A 275 -8.00 -29.39 8.77
N ASP A 276 -9.25 -29.59 9.23
CA ASP A 276 -10.41 -29.83 8.37
C ASP A 276 -10.75 -28.60 7.53
N ALA A 277 -10.66 -27.40 8.12
CA ALA A 277 -10.88 -26.14 7.42
C ALA A 277 -9.85 -25.91 6.30
N ALA A 278 -8.57 -26.10 6.61
CA ALA A 278 -7.51 -26.02 5.60
C ALA A 278 -7.74 -26.99 4.43
N ARG A 279 -8.12 -28.25 4.72
CA ARG A 279 -8.47 -29.24 3.70
C ARG A 279 -9.73 -28.89 2.90
N ALA A 280 -10.65 -28.14 3.51
CA ALA A 280 -11.86 -27.65 2.85
C ALA A 280 -11.64 -26.32 2.07
N GLY A 281 -10.39 -25.83 2.01
CA GLY A 281 -10.01 -24.63 1.27
C GLY A 281 -10.23 -23.31 2.02
N TYR A 282 -10.48 -23.35 3.34
CA TYR A 282 -10.46 -22.13 4.15
C TYR A 282 -9.03 -21.71 4.43
N ALA A 283 -8.78 -20.40 4.41
CA ALA A 283 -7.54 -19.87 4.95
C ALA A 283 -7.47 -20.14 6.45
N VAL A 284 -6.28 -20.53 6.91
CA VAL A 284 -5.98 -20.73 8.32
C VAL A 284 -4.71 -19.97 8.68
N GLY A 285 -4.58 -19.57 9.93
CA GLY A 285 -3.42 -18.80 10.37
C GLY A 285 -3.25 -18.77 11.88
N GLN A 286 -2.44 -17.83 12.35
CA GLN A 286 -2.02 -17.72 13.75
C GLN A 286 -2.39 -16.36 14.37
N LEU A 287 -3.14 -15.53 13.65
CA LEU A 287 -3.53 -14.19 14.10
C LEU A 287 -5.03 -14.14 14.41
N PRO A 288 -5.44 -13.49 15.51
CA PRO A 288 -6.84 -13.22 15.74
C PRO A 288 -7.31 -12.21 14.69
N LEU A 289 -8.42 -12.52 13.99
CA LEU A 289 -9.13 -11.59 13.13
C LEU A 289 -10.61 -11.57 13.55
N PRO A 290 -11.31 -10.42 13.52
CA PRO A 290 -12.75 -10.39 13.79
C PRO A 290 -13.49 -11.34 12.84
N GLY A 291 -14.39 -12.16 13.39
CA GLY A 291 -15.07 -13.20 12.63
C GLY A 291 -14.30 -14.52 12.53
N ALA A 292 -13.03 -14.59 12.90
CA ALA A 292 -12.27 -15.85 12.88
C ALA A 292 -12.75 -16.85 13.94
N ILE A 293 -12.43 -18.12 13.71
CA ILE A 293 -12.67 -19.20 14.69
C ILE A 293 -11.35 -19.55 15.34
N LEU A 294 -11.24 -19.30 16.63
CA LEU A 294 -10.11 -19.76 17.45
C LEU A 294 -10.31 -21.24 17.78
N VAL A 295 -9.35 -22.07 17.38
CA VAL A 295 -9.41 -23.53 17.55
C VAL A 295 -8.38 -23.97 18.58
N TYR A 296 -8.81 -24.78 19.55
CA TYR A 296 -7.97 -25.38 20.57
C TYR A 296 -7.82 -26.88 20.36
N ASP A 297 -6.67 -27.41 20.78
CA ASP A 297 -6.40 -28.84 20.86
C ASP A 297 -7.24 -29.51 21.95
N GLY A 298 -7.19 -30.85 21.96
CA GLY A 298 -7.75 -31.63 23.05
C GLY A 298 -6.73 -31.74 24.19
N GLY A 299 -7.06 -31.25 25.39
CA GLY A 299 -6.14 -31.18 26.52
C GLY A 299 -6.24 -29.84 27.25
N GLN A 300 -5.27 -29.55 28.13
CA GLN A 300 -5.02 -28.21 28.71
C GLN A 300 -6.27 -27.43 29.20
N GLY A 301 -7.25 -28.12 29.79
CA GLY A 301 -8.49 -27.50 30.29
C GLY A 301 -9.61 -27.29 29.25
N ARG A 302 -9.47 -27.85 28.04
CA ARG A 302 -10.43 -27.78 26.92
C ARG A 302 -11.13 -29.12 26.60
N GLY A 303 -10.91 -30.15 27.43
CA GLY A 303 -11.47 -31.49 27.23
C GLY A 303 -10.81 -32.27 26.09
N SER A 304 -11.11 -33.56 25.94
CA SER A 304 -10.49 -34.45 24.94
C SER A 304 -10.95 -34.20 23.50
N TYR A 305 -12.09 -33.52 23.33
CA TYR A 305 -12.68 -33.15 22.04
C TYR A 305 -12.13 -31.81 21.50
N GLY A 306 -11.41 -31.07 22.34
CA GLY A 306 -10.96 -29.71 22.07
C GLY A 306 -12.08 -28.68 22.21
N HIS A 307 -11.79 -27.44 21.83
CA HIS A 307 -12.71 -26.33 21.96
C HIS A 307 -12.60 -25.36 20.79
N VAL A 308 -13.69 -24.64 20.51
CA VAL A 308 -13.69 -23.53 19.55
C VAL A 308 -14.33 -22.29 20.14
N ALA A 309 -13.85 -21.13 19.73
CA ALA A 309 -14.41 -19.84 20.09
C ALA A 309 -14.50 -18.93 18.87
N TYR A 310 -15.50 -18.04 18.88
CA TYR A 310 -15.65 -17.00 17.88
C TYR A 310 -14.89 -15.74 18.33
N VAL A 311 -14.09 -15.16 17.44
CA VAL A 311 -13.41 -13.88 17.69
C VAL A 311 -14.39 -12.76 17.34
N GLU A 312 -14.98 -12.13 18.36
CA GLU A 312 -15.92 -11.03 18.15
C GLU A 312 -15.18 -9.76 17.71
N THR A 313 -14.06 -9.42 18.34
CA THR A 313 -13.34 -8.15 18.16
C THR A 313 -11.84 -8.35 18.30
N VAL A 314 -11.04 -7.59 17.57
CA VAL A 314 -9.59 -7.45 17.77
C VAL A 314 -9.31 -5.97 18.00
N TYR A 315 -8.37 -5.67 18.90
CA TYR A 315 -7.98 -4.31 19.27
C TYR A 315 -6.56 -4.01 18.73
N PRO A 316 -6.18 -2.72 18.59
CA PRO A 316 -4.87 -2.32 18.06
C PRO A 316 -3.65 -2.84 18.85
N ASP A 317 -3.84 -3.15 20.14
CA ASP A 317 -2.80 -3.73 21.00
C ASP A 317 -2.62 -5.25 20.80
N GLY A 318 -3.44 -5.88 19.94
CA GLY A 318 -3.44 -7.31 19.68
C GLY A 318 -4.30 -8.13 20.63
N SER A 319 -4.90 -7.50 21.64
CA SER A 319 -5.93 -8.14 22.46
C SER A 319 -7.21 -8.34 21.65
N PHE A 320 -8.03 -9.32 22.04
CA PHE A 320 -9.25 -9.65 21.32
C PHE A 320 -10.34 -10.19 22.25
N VAL A 321 -11.59 -10.02 21.83
CA VAL A 321 -12.76 -10.63 22.50
C VAL A 321 -13.00 -11.99 21.89
N ARG A 322 -12.87 -13.04 22.69
CA ARG A 322 -13.37 -14.37 22.33
C ARG A 322 -14.70 -14.65 23.01
N ALA A 323 -15.59 -15.30 22.27
CA ALA A 323 -16.89 -15.71 22.75
C ALA A 323 -17.11 -17.19 22.43
N ASP A 324 -17.48 -17.97 23.44
CA ASP A 324 -17.72 -19.41 23.29
C ASP A 324 -18.77 -19.92 24.29
N SER A 325 -19.37 -21.06 23.95
CA SER A 325 -20.33 -21.76 24.81
C SER A 325 -19.74 -23.04 25.37
N ASN A 326 -20.36 -23.60 26.41
CA ASN A 326 -20.04 -24.88 27.03
C ASN A 326 -18.73 -24.93 27.85
N ILE A 327 -17.84 -23.94 27.77
CA ILE A 327 -16.64 -23.91 28.62
C ILE A 327 -16.95 -23.67 30.10
N CYS A 328 -18.09 -23.02 30.39
CA CYS A 328 -18.59 -22.75 31.74
C CYS A 328 -19.82 -23.58 32.11
N GLY A 329 -20.08 -24.66 31.36
CA GLY A 329 -21.26 -25.52 31.51
C GLY A 329 -22.23 -25.40 30.33
N TRP A 330 -23.16 -26.34 30.23
CA TRP A 330 -24.15 -26.42 29.14
C TRP A 330 -24.88 -25.08 28.95
N GLU A 331 -25.00 -24.62 27.70
CA GLU A 331 -25.62 -23.33 27.31
C GLU A 331 -24.97 -22.07 27.92
N CYS A 332 -23.92 -22.22 28.72
CA CYS A 332 -23.21 -21.09 29.30
C CYS A 332 -22.31 -20.45 28.26
N VAL A 333 -22.69 -19.25 27.84
CA VAL A 333 -21.88 -18.39 26.97
C VAL A 333 -20.95 -17.54 27.80
N ARG A 334 -19.65 -17.59 27.48
CA ARG A 334 -18.62 -16.75 28.09
C ARG A 334 -18.03 -15.82 27.05
N ARG A 335 -17.92 -14.54 27.40
CA ARG A 335 -17.13 -13.54 26.68
C ARG A 335 -15.94 -13.12 27.53
N ARG A 336 -14.77 -13.05 26.92
CA ARG A 336 -13.55 -12.61 27.61
C ARG A 336 -12.66 -11.84 26.65
N VAL A 337 -12.14 -10.71 27.14
CA VAL A 337 -10.98 -10.04 26.55
C VAL A 337 -9.73 -10.83 26.94
N THR A 338 -8.93 -11.18 25.95
CA THR A 338 -7.72 -12.00 26.09
C THR A 338 -6.67 -11.54 25.08
N ASP A 339 -5.49 -12.13 25.12
CA ASP A 339 -4.46 -12.02 24.09
C ASP A 339 -3.84 -13.41 23.84
N LEU A 340 -3.10 -13.57 22.74
CA LEU A 340 -2.55 -14.88 22.36
C LEU A 340 -1.64 -15.49 23.43
N SER A 341 -0.92 -14.67 24.21
CA SER A 341 -0.01 -15.17 25.24
C SER A 341 -0.74 -15.80 26.43
N GLN A 342 -2.03 -15.46 26.61
CA GLN A 342 -2.89 -16.02 27.65
C GLN A 342 -3.63 -17.29 27.22
N GLU A 343 -3.66 -17.60 25.92
CA GLU A 343 -4.41 -18.72 25.38
C GLU A 343 -3.52 -19.97 25.23
N VAL A 344 -3.84 -21.01 26.00
CA VAL A 344 -3.08 -22.28 26.01
C VAL A 344 -3.80 -23.32 25.14
N GLY A 345 -3.02 -24.12 24.41
CA GLY A 345 -3.53 -25.19 23.55
C GLY A 345 -4.12 -24.70 22.23
N VAL A 346 -3.78 -23.49 21.79
CA VAL A 346 -4.26 -22.94 20.51
C VAL A 346 -3.60 -23.69 19.35
N LEU A 347 -4.41 -24.23 18.45
CA LEU A 347 -3.95 -24.77 17.16
C LEU A 347 -3.81 -23.66 16.12
N GLY A 348 -4.70 -22.67 16.19
CA GLY A 348 -4.68 -21.48 15.35
C GLY A 348 -6.08 -20.95 15.09
N PHE A 349 -6.22 -20.19 14.00
CA PHE A 349 -7.45 -19.55 13.59
C PHE A 349 -7.90 -20.03 12.22
N VAL A 350 -9.22 -20.23 12.08
CA VAL A 350 -9.87 -20.45 10.79
C VAL A 350 -10.50 -19.14 10.31
N TYR A 351 -10.11 -18.71 9.12
CA TYR A 351 -10.60 -17.49 8.47
C TYR A 351 -11.68 -17.85 7.44
N TRP A 352 -11.70 -17.17 6.31
CA TRP A 352 -12.64 -17.33 5.20
C TRP A 352 -11.92 -17.97 4.00
N LYS A 353 -12.65 -18.17 2.91
CA LYS A 353 -12.08 -18.58 1.63
C LYS A 353 -11.76 -17.34 0.80
N TYR A 354 -10.66 -17.40 0.06
CA TYR A 354 -10.28 -16.37 -0.90
C TYR A 354 -10.54 -16.89 -2.32
N ASP A 355 -10.87 -15.98 -3.23
CA ASP A 355 -10.88 -16.28 -4.66
C ASP A 355 -9.44 -16.59 -5.08
N ASP A 356 -9.20 -17.71 -5.77
CA ASP A 356 -7.86 -18.21 -6.10
C ASP A 356 -7.19 -17.43 -7.25
#